data_AF-A0A5D2PXH2-F1
#
_entry.id   AF-A0A5D2PXH2-F1
#
_cell.length_a   1.000
_cell.length_b   1.000
_cell.length_c   1.000
_cell.angle_alpha   90.00
_cell.angle_beta   90.00
_cell.angle_gamma   90.00
#
_symmetry.space_group_name_H-M   'P 1'
#
loop_
_entity.id
_entity.type
_entity.pdbx_description
1 polymer ?
#
loop_
_entity_poly.entity_id
_entity_poly.type
_entity_poly.pdbx_seq_one_letter_code
_entity_poly.pdbx_strand_id
1 'polypeptide(L)'
;MNPEDNWLAASPDGLVNRFVYGLPPGGVLEIKCPYIDGKMSEAFPWKRIPLYCIPQAQGLMEIMDREWMDFYVWTPNGSSLFRIYRDVKYWNVLKSALSDFWWKHVQPAKEICSKNVITDPLRELKSLRPDSRHESCGDIVRQSKLVADTSNLLICEINGQLIT
;
A
#
# COMPACT_ATOMS: atom_id res chain seq x y z
N MET A 1 2.26 7.22 16.98
CA MET A 1 2.33 8.12 15.82
C MET A 1 3.06 9.39 16.23
N ASN A 2 4.08 9.80 15.47
CA ASN A 2 4.80 11.04 15.73
C ASN A 2 3.87 12.24 15.45
N PRO A 3 3.74 13.24 16.34
CA PRO A 3 2.94 14.44 16.09
C PRO A 3 3.25 15.16 14.77
N GLU A 4 4.49 15.03 14.27
CA GLU A 4 4.92 15.62 12.99
C GLU A 4 4.36 14.90 11.74
N ASP A 5 3.77 13.72 11.92
CA ASP A 5 3.22 12.89 10.84
C ASP A 5 1.68 12.96 10.76
N ASN A 6 1.07 14.04 11.29
CA ASN A 6 -0.38 14.23 11.30
C ASN A 6 -1.05 14.35 9.91
N TRP A 7 -0.24 14.42 8.85
CA TRP A 7 -0.65 14.44 7.46
C TRP A 7 -0.71 13.04 6.83
N LEU A 8 -0.25 12.01 7.54
CA LEU A 8 -0.33 10.61 7.13
C LEU A 8 -1.53 9.93 7.79
N ALA A 9 -2.20 9.07 7.03
CA ALA A 9 -3.29 8.24 7.52
C ALA A 9 -3.29 6.88 6.79
N ALA A 10 -3.80 5.87 7.49
CA ALA A 10 -3.91 4.51 7.01
C ALA A 10 -5.25 3.92 7.47
N SER A 11 -5.81 3.03 6.65
CA SER A 11 -7.00 2.25 7.00
C SER A 11 -6.80 0.83 6.47
N PRO A 12 -6.24 -0.09 7.27
CA PRO A 12 -6.15 -1.49 6.88
C PRO A 12 -7.52 -2.17 6.96
N ASP A 13 -7.66 -3.30 6.27
CA ASP A 13 -8.86 -4.13 6.40
C ASP A 13 -9.00 -4.77 7.78
N GLY A 14 -7.88 -5.02 8.47
CA GLY A 14 -7.91 -5.51 9.85
C GLY A 14 -6.58 -5.42 10.60
N LEU A 15 -6.66 -5.55 11.92
CA LEU A 15 -5.50 -5.70 12.80
C LEU A 15 -5.47 -7.09 13.41
N VAL A 16 -4.31 -7.74 13.35
CA VAL A 16 -4.10 -9.07 13.93
C VAL A 16 -3.46 -8.89 15.31
N ASN A 17 -4.31 -8.67 16.33
CA ASN A 17 -3.86 -8.37 17.70
C ASN A 17 -3.72 -9.61 18.60
N ARG A 18 -4.15 -10.79 18.14
CA ARG A 18 -4.09 -12.03 18.90
C ARG A 18 -3.03 -12.96 18.32
N PHE A 19 -2.48 -13.81 19.17
CA PHE A 19 -1.75 -14.98 18.71
C PHE A 19 -2.73 -15.87 17.95
N VAL A 20 -2.52 -16.01 16.65
CA VAL A 20 -3.26 -16.93 15.80
C VAL A 20 -2.24 -17.80 15.09
N TYR A 21 -2.40 -19.13 15.18
CA TYR A 21 -1.54 -20.10 14.49
C TYR A 21 -0.02 -19.94 14.74
N GLY A 22 0.38 -19.57 15.96
CA GLY A 22 1.80 -19.41 16.33
C GLY A 22 2.46 -18.12 15.84
N LEU A 23 1.69 -17.20 15.25
CA LEU A 23 2.19 -15.91 14.80
C LEU A 23 2.20 -14.90 15.94
N PRO A 24 3.26 -14.08 16.08
CA PRO A 24 3.29 -13.03 17.09
C PRO A 24 2.18 -12.01 16.83
N PRO A 25 1.44 -11.56 17.84
CA PRO A 25 0.43 -10.53 17.69
C PRO A 25 1.07 -9.22 17.18
N GLY A 26 0.24 -8.32 16.66
CA GLY A 26 0.70 -7.04 16.13
C GLY A 26 0.99 -7.08 14.64
N GLY A 27 0.14 -7.76 13.87
CA GLY A 27 0.14 -7.69 12.41
C GLY A 27 -0.98 -6.82 11.82
N VAL A 28 -0.89 -6.59 10.51
CA VAL A 28 -1.94 -6.00 9.68
C VAL A 28 -2.53 -7.07 8.75
N LEU A 29 -3.84 -7.03 8.52
CA LEU A 29 -4.51 -7.76 7.45
C LEU A 29 -4.89 -6.79 6.33
N GLU A 30 -4.50 -7.13 5.11
CA GLU A 30 -4.93 -6.44 3.88
C GLU A 30 -5.47 -7.48 2.90
N ILE A 31 -6.70 -7.28 2.42
CA ILE A 31 -7.42 -8.18 1.53
C ILE A 31 -7.52 -7.53 0.15
N LYS A 32 -7.08 -8.25 -0.88
CA LYS A 32 -7.25 -7.86 -2.28
C LYS A 32 -8.14 -8.85 -3.02
N CYS A 33 -9.05 -8.29 -3.80
CA CYS A 33 -9.91 -9.01 -4.72
C CYS A 33 -9.61 -8.50 -6.14
N PRO A 34 -8.68 -9.14 -6.88
CA PRO A 34 -8.15 -8.61 -8.13
C PRO A 34 -9.09 -8.84 -9.32
N TYR A 35 -10.27 -8.23 -9.29
CA TYR A 35 -11.20 -8.25 -10.41
C TYR A 35 -10.80 -7.17 -11.42
N ILE A 36 -10.17 -7.60 -12.50
CA ILE A 36 -9.89 -6.72 -13.63
C ILE A 36 -11.13 -6.71 -14.52
N ASP A 37 -11.66 -5.51 -14.80
CA ASP A 37 -12.71 -5.26 -15.80
C ASP A 37 -13.98 -6.12 -15.67
N GLY A 38 -14.37 -6.47 -14.44
CA GLY A 38 -15.59 -7.24 -14.16
C GLY A 38 -15.48 -8.75 -14.47
N LYS A 39 -14.31 -9.25 -14.87
CA LYS A 39 -14.09 -10.67 -15.21
C LYS A 39 -13.74 -11.51 -13.98
N MET A 40 -14.66 -11.59 -13.03
CA MET A 40 -14.44 -12.30 -11.75
C MET A 40 -14.09 -13.78 -11.95
N SER A 41 -14.72 -14.47 -12.90
CA SER A 41 -14.53 -15.90 -13.15
C SER A 41 -13.15 -16.24 -13.75
N GLU A 42 -12.46 -15.26 -14.34
CA GLU A 42 -11.12 -15.45 -14.91
C GLU A 42 -9.99 -15.15 -13.90
N ALA A 43 -10.33 -14.61 -12.72
CA ALA A 43 -9.34 -14.18 -11.73
C ALA A 43 -8.79 -15.38 -10.93
N PHE A 44 -7.48 -15.48 -10.85
CA PHE A 44 -6.77 -16.46 -10.02
C PHE A 44 -6.00 -15.74 -8.90
N PRO A 45 -5.80 -16.41 -7.75
CA PRO A 45 -4.97 -15.85 -6.70
C PRO A 45 -3.55 -15.61 -7.21
N TRP A 46 -2.94 -14.54 -6.72
CA TRP A 46 -1.60 -14.19 -7.13
C TRP A 46 -0.59 -15.16 -6.52
N LYS A 47 0.44 -15.52 -7.29
CA LYS A 47 1.62 -16.25 -6.78
C LYS A 47 2.79 -15.33 -6.40
N ARG A 48 2.67 -14.06 -6.74
CA ARG A 48 3.61 -12.98 -6.41
C ARG A 48 2.84 -11.69 -6.25
N ILE A 49 3.20 -10.90 -5.24
CA ILE A 49 2.56 -9.61 -4.97
C ILE A 49 2.93 -8.60 -6.07
N PRO A 50 1.94 -7.93 -6.70
CA PRO A 50 2.21 -6.83 -7.63
C PRO A 50 2.95 -5.67 -6.95
N LEU A 51 3.93 -5.09 -7.64
CA LEU A 51 4.81 -4.08 -7.05
C LEU A 51 4.07 -2.85 -6.55
N TYR A 52 2.97 -2.47 -7.20
CA TYR A 52 2.17 -1.31 -6.81
C TYR A 52 1.43 -1.51 -5.47
N CYS A 53 1.28 -2.75 -4.98
CA CYS A 53 0.70 -3.02 -3.67
C CYS A 53 1.70 -2.80 -2.52
N ILE A 54 3.00 -2.87 -2.81
CA ILE A 54 4.06 -2.85 -1.80
C ILE A 54 4.19 -1.51 -1.08
N PRO A 55 4.11 -0.33 -1.74
CA PRO A 55 4.04 0.95 -1.04
C PRO A 55 2.89 1.04 -0.03
N GLN A 56 1.69 0.57 -0.41
CA GLN A 56 0.53 0.55 0.48
C GLN A 56 0.79 -0.36 1.69
N ALA A 57 1.32 -1.57 1.45
CA ALA A 57 1.62 -2.53 2.51
C ALA A 57 2.57 -1.94 3.57
N GLN A 58 3.64 -1.30 3.13
CA GLN A 58 4.64 -0.70 4.01
C GLN A 58 4.09 0.52 4.75
N GLY A 59 3.30 1.38 4.09
CA GLY A 59 2.67 2.52 4.74
C GLY A 59 1.65 2.12 5.80
N LEU A 60 0.84 1.09 5.55
CA LEU A 60 -0.08 0.55 6.55
C LEU A 60 0.67 0.02 7.77
N MET A 61 1.73 -0.77 7.58
CA MET A 61 2.54 -1.30 8.68
C MET A 61 3.20 -0.20 9.51
N GLU A 62 3.76 0.83 8.86
CA GLU A 62 4.38 1.93 9.59
C GLU A 62 3.34 2.75 10.38
N ILE A 63 2.26 3.20 9.72
CA ILE A 63 1.29 4.10 10.36
C ILE A 63 0.56 3.39 11.50
N MET A 64 0.30 2.09 11.35
CA MET A 64 -0.33 1.28 12.40
C MET A 64 0.66 0.77 13.45
N ASP A 65 1.96 1.01 13.28
CA ASP A 65 3.04 0.52 14.15
C ASP A 65 3.01 -1.02 14.31
N ARG A 66 3.20 -1.71 13.19
CA ARG A 66 3.10 -3.18 13.07
C ARG A 66 4.29 -3.72 12.29
N GLU A 67 4.83 -4.86 12.72
CA GLU A 67 6.07 -5.41 12.13
C GLU A 67 5.84 -6.24 10.88
N TRP A 68 4.60 -6.70 10.67
CA TRP A 68 4.28 -7.60 9.59
C TRP A 68 2.84 -7.41 9.09
N MET A 69 2.61 -7.86 7.87
CA MET A 69 1.32 -7.88 7.20
C MET A 69 1.03 -9.25 6.62
N ASP A 70 -0.19 -9.72 6.85
CA ASP A 70 -0.81 -10.77 6.07
C ASP A 70 -1.58 -10.13 4.90
N PHE A 71 -1.09 -10.38 3.70
CA PHE A 71 -1.67 -9.90 2.46
C PHE A 71 -2.44 -11.04 1.80
N TYR A 72 -3.76 -10.99 1.91
CA TYR A 72 -4.65 -12.04 1.47
C TYR A 72 -5.27 -11.68 0.12
N VAL A 73 -5.16 -12.58 -0.86
CA VAL A 73 -5.76 -12.42 -2.17
C VAL A 73 -6.88 -13.42 -2.29
N TRP A 74 -8.10 -12.95 -2.56
CA TRP A 74 -9.26 -13.80 -2.78
C TRP A 74 -9.78 -13.69 -4.21
N THR A 75 -10.06 -14.83 -4.83
CA THR A 75 -10.80 -14.91 -6.10
C THR A 75 -11.79 -16.08 -6.06
N PRO A 76 -12.74 -16.15 -7.00
CA PRO A 76 -13.63 -17.31 -7.13
C PRO A 76 -12.90 -18.64 -7.43
N ASN A 77 -11.69 -18.57 -7.99
CA ASN A 77 -10.88 -19.74 -8.34
C ASN A 77 -9.85 -20.12 -7.26
N GLY A 78 -9.86 -19.42 -6.12
CA GLY A 78 -9.06 -19.77 -4.96
C GLY A 78 -8.48 -18.56 -4.22
N SER A 79 -7.44 -18.78 -3.42
CA SER A 79 -6.87 -17.75 -2.57
C SER A 79 -5.36 -17.88 -2.40
N SER A 80 -4.70 -16.76 -2.06
CA SER A 80 -3.32 -16.80 -1.61
C SER A 80 -3.08 -15.89 -0.42
N LEU A 81 -2.15 -16.29 0.44
CA LEU A 81 -1.75 -15.55 1.63
C LEU A 81 -0.25 -15.32 1.59
N PHE A 82 0.16 -14.06 1.63
CA PHE A 82 1.55 -13.67 1.74
C PHE A 82 1.86 -13.05 3.09
N ARG A 83 3.05 -13.35 3.63
CA ARG A 83 3.66 -12.61 4.73
C ARG A 83 4.63 -11.58 4.20
N ILE A 84 4.37 -10.32 4.53
CA ILE A 84 5.26 -9.18 4.26
C ILE A 84 5.78 -8.66 5.59
N TYR A 85 7.06 -8.31 5.65
CA TYR A 85 7.66 -7.67 6.82
C TYR A 85 7.87 -6.19 6.57
N ARG A 86 7.79 -5.41 7.64
CA ARG A 86 8.09 -3.98 7.62
C ARG A 86 9.56 -3.75 7.26
N ASP A 87 9.78 -2.83 6.33
CA ASP A 87 11.11 -2.36 5.95
C ASP A 87 11.20 -0.85 6.20
N VAL A 88 11.80 -0.50 7.35
CA VAL A 88 11.96 0.89 7.79
C VAL A 88 12.82 1.70 6.81
N LYS A 89 13.81 1.07 6.15
CA LYS A 89 14.67 1.78 5.19
C LYS A 89 13.88 2.14 3.95
N TYR A 90 13.09 1.20 3.44
CA TYR A 90 12.21 1.46 2.30
C TYR A 90 11.11 2.46 2.67
N TRP A 91 10.51 2.36 3.86
CA TRP A 91 9.55 3.34 4.34
C TRP A 91 10.11 4.77 4.34
N ASN A 92 11.37 4.98 4.76
CA ASN A 92 11.98 6.32 4.73
C ASN A 92 12.04 6.90 3.30
N VAL A 93 12.27 6.07 2.28
CA VAL A 93 12.21 6.49 0.87
C VAL A 93 10.79 6.89 0.48
N LEU A 94 9.79 6.09 0.86
CA LEU A 94 8.38 6.38 0.62
C LEU A 94 7.94 7.68 1.31
N LYS A 95 8.26 7.82 2.59
CA LYS A 95 7.91 8.98 3.42
C LYS A 95 8.49 10.27 2.86
N SER A 96 9.72 10.24 2.33
CA SER A 96 10.32 11.40 1.66
C SER A 96 9.50 11.84 0.44
N ALA A 97 9.12 10.89 -0.44
CA ALA A 97 8.32 11.21 -1.62
C ALA A 97 6.89 11.66 -1.25
N LEU A 98 6.30 11.06 -0.21
CA LEU A 98 4.99 11.45 0.32
C LEU A 98 5.04 12.87 0.93
N SER A 99 6.11 13.20 1.65
CA SER A 99 6.34 14.53 2.24
C SER A 99 6.45 15.59 1.14
N ASP A 100 7.24 15.31 0.11
CA ASP A 100 7.36 16.18 -1.06
C ASP A 100 6.01 16.40 -1.75
N PHE A 101 5.27 15.32 -1.99
CA PHE A 101 3.92 15.40 -2.54
C PHE A 101 3.01 16.29 -1.68
N TRP A 102 3.00 16.07 -0.36
CA TRP A 102 2.13 16.77 0.55
C TRP A 102 2.46 18.26 0.66
N TRP A 103 3.71 18.61 0.97
CA TRP A 103 4.10 19.98 1.26
C TRP A 103 4.29 20.85 0.01
N LYS A 104 4.69 20.25 -1.13
CA LYS A 104 4.88 21.02 -2.38
C LYS A 104 3.57 21.19 -3.16
N HIS A 105 2.61 20.27 -3.01
CA HIS A 105 1.41 20.24 -3.86
C HIS A 105 0.11 20.33 -3.08
N VAL A 106 -0.12 19.44 -2.11
CA VAL A 106 -1.42 19.30 -1.45
C VAL A 106 -1.71 20.46 -0.49
N GLN A 107 -0.78 20.75 0.42
CA GLN A 107 -0.98 21.76 1.44
C GLN A 107 -1.12 23.18 0.84
N PRO A 108 -0.28 23.63 -0.12
CA PRO A 108 -0.47 24.91 -0.77
C PRO A 108 -1.80 24.99 -1.54
N ALA A 109 -2.21 23.91 -2.21
CA ALA A 109 -3.48 23.89 -2.95
C ALA A 109 -4.66 24.04 -1.99
N LYS A 110 -4.63 23.35 -0.85
CA LYS A 110 -5.62 23.48 0.21
C LYS A 110 -5.74 24.91 0.73
N GLU A 111 -4.63 25.61 0.91
CA GLU A 111 -4.61 27.02 1.36
C GLU A 111 -5.19 27.98 0.34
N ILE A 112 -4.99 27.73 -0.95
CA ILE A 112 -5.60 28.53 -2.02
C ILE A 112 -7.11 28.28 -2.05
N CYS A 113 -7.54 27.02 -1.97
CA CYS A 113 -8.95 26.63 -1.96
C CYS A 113 -9.71 27.12 -0.71
N SER A 114 -9.04 27.32 0.42
CA SER A 114 -9.69 27.85 1.63
C SER A 114 -9.90 29.36 1.59
N LYS A 115 -9.09 30.08 0.79
CA LYS A 115 -9.12 31.55 0.68
C LYS A 115 -9.91 32.05 -0.53
N ASN A 116 -10.08 31.22 -1.55
CA ASN A 116 -10.66 31.62 -2.84
C ASN A 116 -11.71 30.61 -3.32
N VAL A 117 -12.70 31.09 -4.06
CA VAL A 117 -13.61 30.23 -4.81
C VAL A 117 -12.93 29.84 -6.11
N ILE A 118 -12.58 28.56 -6.26
CA ILE A 118 -11.93 28.04 -7.46
C ILE A 118 -13.00 27.62 -8.47
N THR A 119 -12.93 28.19 -9.67
CA THR A 119 -13.90 27.92 -10.74
C THR A 119 -13.37 26.98 -11.81
N ASP A 120 -12.07 26.99 -12.05
CA ASP A 120 -11.34 26.10 -12.96
C ASP A 120 -10.02 25.64 -12.30
N PRO A 121 -10.04 24.53 -11.53
CA PRO A 121 -8.87 24.02 -10.83
C PRO A 121 -7.70 23.67 -11.75
N LEU A 122 -7.97 23.26 -13.00
CA LEU A 122 -6.92 22.85 -13.94
C LEU A 122 -6.09 24.03 -14.43
N ARG A 123 -6.69 25.21 -14.48
CA ARG A 123 -6.00 26.47 -14.81
C ARG A 123 -5.46 27.16 -13.57
N GLU A 124 -6.29 27.31 -12.53
CA GLU A 124 -5.97 28.12 -11.34
C GLU A 124 -4.95 27.46 -10.41
N LEU A 125 -4.91 26.12 -10.36
CA LEU A 125 -3.94 25.35 -9.53
C LEU A 125 -2.86 24.67 -10.37
N LYS A 126 -2.71 25.05 -11.65
CA LYS A 126 -1.80 24.37 -12.60
C LYS A 126 -0.37 24.27 -12.09
N SER A 127 0.13 25.31 -11.42
CA SER A 127 1.50 25.35 -10.87
C SER A 127 1.73 24.38 -9.72
N LEU A 128 0.67 23.96 -9.03
CA LEU A 128 0.73 23.00 -7.92
C LEU A 128 0.48 21.57 -8.37
N ARG A 129 0.19 21.34 -9.66
CA ARG A 129 0.03 20.00 -10.19
C ARG A 129 1.36 19.25 -10.10
N PRO A 130 1.42 18.09 -9.44
CA PRO A 130 2.62 17.27 -9.42
C PRO A 130 2.91 16.67 -10.79
N ASP A 131 4.17 16.41 -11.06
CA ASP A 131 4.59 15.65 -12.23
C ASP A 131 4.04 14.21 -12.17
N SER A 132 3.94 13.58 -13.34
CA SER A 132 3.45 12.20 -13.45
C SER A 132 4.36 11.18 -12.75
N ARG A 133 5.62 11.54 -12.47
CA ARG A 133 6.59 10.70 -11.77
C ARG A 133 7.45 11.54 -10.83
N HIS A 134 7.52 11.11 -9.57
CA HIS A 134 8.50 11.62 -8.62
C HIS A 134 9.92 11.18 -8.98
N GLU A 135 10.94 11.95 -8.65
CA GLU A 135 12.35 11.62 -8.90
C GLU A 135 12.76 10.28 -8.28
N SER A 136 12.29 9.99 -7.06
CA SER A 136 12.52 8.73 -6.35
C SER A 136 11.71 7.54 -6.87
N CYS A 137 10.84 7.71 -7.87
CA CYS A 137 9.95 6.64 -8.35
C CYS A 137 10.72 5.39 -8.80
N GLY A 138 11.86 5.57 -9.47
CA GLY A 138 12.71 4.44 -9.87
C GLY A 138 13.24 3.63 -8.69
N ASP A 139 13.65 4.31 -7.61
CA ASP A 139 14.12 3.64 -6.40
C ASP A 139 12.97 2.95 -5.65
N ILE A 140 11.81 3.61 -5.54
CA ILE A 140 10.59 3.05 -4.93
C ILE A 140 10.20 1.74 -5.63
N VAL A 141 10.22 1.70 -6.96
CA VAL A 141 9.92 0.49 -7.73
C VAL A 141 10.98 -0.60 -7.49
N ARG A 142 12.26 -0.24 -7.44
CA ARG A 142 13.35 -1.18 -7.16
C ARG A 142 13.20 -1.81 -5.77
N GLN A 143 12.97 -1.00 -4.75
CA GLN A 143 12.77 -1.47 -3.36
C GLN A 143 11.49 -2.29 -3.23
N SER A 144 10.40 -1.89 -3.90
CA SER A 144 9.16 -2.68 -3.97
C SER A 144 9.42 -4.08 -4.51
N LYS A 145 10.28 -4.20 -5.54
CA LYS A 145 10.67 -5.49 -6.10
C LYS A 145 11.39 -6.35 -5.08
N LEU A 146 12.34 -5.79 -4.33
CA LEU A 146 13.07 -6.51 -3.28
C LEU A 146 12.11 -7.06 -2.22
N VAL A 147 11.24 -6.21 -1.68
CA VAL A 147 10.23 -6.63 -0.68
C VAL A 147 9.30 -7.71 -1.22
N ALA A 148 8.82 -7.57 -2.47
CA ALA A 148 7.98 -8.57 -3.11
C ALA A 148 8.72 -9.91 -3.31
N ASP A 149 10.00 -9.87 -3.70
CA ASP A 149 10.84 -11.07 -3.90
C ASP A 149 11.16 -11.77 -2.57
N THR A 150 11.22 -11.03 -1.45
CA THR A 150 11.44 -11.58 -0.10
C THR A 150 10.15 -11.89 0.66
N SER A 151 8.98 -11.65 0.06
CA SER A 151 7.69 -11.97 0.69
C SER A 151 7.44 -13.48 0.68
N ASN A 152 6.92 -14.02 1.78
CA ASN A 152 6.68 -15.45 1.89
C ASN A 152 5.26 -15.77 1.44
N LEU A 153 5.10 -16.53 0.36
CA LEU A 153 3.82 -17.15 0.01
C LEU A 153 3.56 -18.28 1.01
N LEU A 154 2.67 -18.05 1.98
CA LEU A 154 2.35 -19.00 3.04
C LEU A 154 1.36 -20.05 2.57
N ILE A 155 0.34 -19.61 1.83
CA ILE A 155 -0.73 -20.45 1.33
C ILE A 155 -1.03 -20.01 -0.09
N CYS A 156 -1.20 -20.98 -0.99
CA CYS A 156 -1.79 -20.77 -2.29
C CYS A 156 -2.75 -21.93 -2.52
N GLU A 157 -4.01 -21.62 -2.75
CA GLU A 157 -5.06 -22.58 -3.02
C GLU A 157 -5.70 -22.23 -4.36
N ILE A 158 -5.86 -23.22 -5.23
CA ILE A 158 -6.55 -23.07 -6.51
C ILE A 158 -7.57 -24.20 -6.64
N ASN A 159 -8.83 -23.84 -6.92
CA ASN A 159 -9.94 -24.77 -7.12
C ASN A 159 -10.09 -25.82 -6.00
N GLY A 160 -9.92 -25.41 -4.75
CA GLY A 160 -10.01 -26.23 -3.55
C GLY A 160 -8.74 -27.03 -3.23
N GLN A 161 -7.66 -26.86 -3.98
CA GLN A 161 -6.41 -27.60 -3.78
C GLN A 161 -5.26 -26.68 -3.35
N LEU A 162 -4.61 -27.02 -2.24
CA LEU A 162 -3.39 -26.35 -1.80
C LEU A 162 -2.25 -26.66 -2.78
N ILE A 163 -1.61 -25.61 -3.28
CA ILE A 163 -0.41 -25.68 -4.10
C ILE A 163 0.78 -25.53 -3.17
N THR A 164 1.47 -26.65 -2.95
CA THR A 164 2.75 -26.73 -2.23
C THR A 164 3.91 -26.29 -3.12
#